data_AF-A0A1K1PNN5-F1
#
_entry.id   AF-A0A1K1PNN5-F1
#
_cell.length_a   1.000
_cell.length_b   1.000
_cell.length_c   1.000
_cell.angle_alpha   90.00
_cell.angle_beta   90.00
_cell.angle_gamma   90.00
#
_symmetry.space_group_name_H-M   'P 1'
#
loop_
_entity.id
_entity.type
_entity.pdbx_description
1 polymer ?
#
loop_
_entity_poly.entity_id
_entity_poly.type
_entity_poly.pdbx_seq_one_letter_code
_entity_poly.pdbx_strand_id
1 'polypeptide(L)'
;MNFFTQELKKICNRSEYIQDPKFVGRVAVFRLPDCVTGKMEFVTRGYADHYSALKISLFNRKEGQIDCQIIDLAELLGMKKMRSGNTVAPHIWRAGSDVSWYGFAPTESDYDKMAETTDDYLSCFTDQDILEDELLNPTFS
;
A
#
# COMPACT_ATOMS: atom_id res chain seq x y z
N MET A 1 -12.43 14.10 4.20
CA MET A 1 -11.58 12.88 4.15
C MET A 1 -10.12 13.33 4.24
N ASN A 2 -9.30 12.75 5.13
CA ASN A 2 -7.94 13.24 5.37
C ASN A 2 -6.99 12.92 4.20
N PHE A 3 -5.85 13.61 4.13
CA PHE A 3 -4.85 13.47 3.06
C PHE A 3 -4.42 12.01 2.88
N PHE A 4 -4.01 11.33 3.94
CA PHE A 4 -3.58 9.92 3.89
C PHE A 4 -4.64 8.99 3.30
N THR A 5 -5.92 9.18 3.65
CA THR A 5 -7.01 8.41 3.07
C THR A 5 -7.10 8.61 1.56
N GLN A 6 -6.90 9.84 1.06
CA GLN A 6 -6.93 10.11 -0.38
C GLN A 6 -5.77 9.42 -1.10
N GLU A 7 -4.58 9.46 -0.51
CA GLU A 7 -3.39 8.81 -1.09
C GLU A 7 -3.50 7.29 -1.08
N LEU A 8 -3.95 6.70 0.04
CA LEU A 8 -4.18 5.26 0.14
C LEU A 8 -5.27 4.80 -0.83
N LYS A 9 -6.34 5.58 -1.03
CA LYS A 9 -7.36 5.27 -2.05
C LYS A 9 -6.78 5.15 -3.44
N LYS A 10 -5.82 6.00 -3.81
CA LYS A 10 -5.17 5.93 -5.12
C LYS A 10 -4.40 4.62 -5.28
N ILE A 11 -3.70 4.15 -4.25
CA ILE A 11 -3.00 2.87 -4.28
C ILE A 11 -4.01 1.72 -4.32
N CYS A 12 -4.94 1.66 -3.37
CA CYS A 12 -5.87 0.54 -3.27
C CYS A 12 -6.80 0.40 -4.49
N ASN A 13 -7.20 1.49 -5.14
CA ASN A 13 -8.05 1.43 -6.33
C ASN A 13 -7.33 0.87 -7.57
N ARG A 14 -6.00 0.75 -7.52
CA ARG A 14 -5.16 0.21 -8.59
C ARG A 14 -4.67 -1.22 -8.30
N SER A 15 -4.94 -1.72 -7.10
CA SER A 15 -4.49 -3.03 -6.66
C SER A 15 -5.47 -4.12 -7.14
N GLU A 16 -4.93 -5.23 -7.64
CA GLU A 16 -5.71 -6.39 -8.07
C GLU A 16 -6.22 -7.23 -6.88
N TYR A 17 -5.48 -7.21 -5.77
CA TYR A 17 -5.79 -8.00 -4.56
C TYR A 17 -6.68 -7.27 -3.56
N ILE A 18 -6.77 -5.92 -3.63
CA ILE A 18 -7.51 -5.12 -2.67
C ILE A 18 -8.91 -4.78 -3.20
N GLN A 19 -9.91 -5.51 -2.70
CA GLN A 19 -11.32 -5.24 -3.00
C GLN A 19 -12.03 -4.55 -1.83
N ASP A 20 -12.86 -3.55 -2.13
CA ASP A 20 -13.68 -2.78 -1.18
C ASP A 20 -12.97 -2.37 0.14
N PRO A 21 -11.80 -1.71 0.06
CA PRO A 21 -11.06 -1.32 1.25
C PRO A 21 -11.86 -0.34 2.11
N LYS A 22 -11.81 -0.56 3.44
CA LYS A 22 -12.34 0.38 4.44
C LYS A 22 -11.23 1.29 4.92
N PHE A 23 -11.52 2.58 5.01
CA PHE A 23 -10.55 3.58 5.47
C PHE A 23 -10.90 4.04 6.88
N VAL A 24 -10.02 3.77 7.84
CA VAL A 24 -10.19 4.11 9.25
C VAL A 24 -9.02 5.01 9.67
N GLY A 25 -9.28 6.31 9.81
CA GLY A 25 -8.23 7.28 10.07
C GLY A 25 -7.21 7.32 8.93
N ARG A 26 -5.96 6.95 9.20
CA ARG A 26 -4.84 6.97 8.23
C ARG A 26 -4.49 5.58 7.70
N VAL A 27 -5.36 4.61 7.90
CA VAL A 27 -5.13 3.21 7.57
C VAL A 27 -6.21 2.75 6.60
N ALA A 28 -5.78 2.06 5.54
CA ALA A 28 -6.66 1.26 4.69
C ALA A 28 -6.69 -0.16 5.23
N VAL A 29 -7.88 -0.73 5.38
CA VAL A 29 -8.13 -2.09 5.87
C VAL A 29 -8.86 -2.86 4.79
N PHE A 30 -8.31 -4.00 4.40
CA PHE A 30 -8.86 -4.84 3.33
C PHE A 30 -8.82 -6.31 3.72
N ARG A 31 -9.52 -7.14 2.96
CA ARG A 31 -9.59 -8.59 3.18
C ARG A 31 -8.94 -9.30 2.02
N LEU A 32 -8.18 -10.33 2.36
CA LEU A 32 -7.66 -11.32 1.44
C LEU A 32 -8.38 -12.65 1.72
N PRO A 33 -8.15 -13.69 0.91
CA PRO A 33 -8.61 -15.06 1.20
C PRO A 33 -8.15 -15.58 2.58
N ASP A 34 -8.66 -16.75 2.95
CA ASP A 34 -8.29 -17.47 4.19
C ASP A 34 -8.44 -16.67 5.48
N CYS A 35 -9.44 -15.79 5.49
CA CYS A 35 -9.74 -14.90 6.60
C CYS A 35 -8.61 -13.92 6.96
N VAL A 36 -7.66 -13.65 6.05
CA VAL A 36 -6.59 -12.69 6.26
C VAL A 36 -7.11 -11.25 6.16
N THR A 37 -6.67 -10.39 7.09
CA THR A 37 -6.95 -8.95 7.09
C THR A 37 -5.66 -8.20 6.82
N GLY A 38 -5.63 -7.43 5.73
CA GLY A 38 -4.55 -6.50 5.44
C GLY A 38 -4.81 -5.13 6.04
N LYS A 39 -3.74 -4.48 6.50
CA LYS A 39 -3.71 -3.06 6.85
C LYS A 39 -2.59 -2.38 6.09
N MET A 40 -2.87 -1.25 5.48
CA MET A 40 -1.89 -0.43 4.77
C MET A 40 -1.90 1.00 5.30
N GLU A 41 -0.72 1.54 5.58
CA GLU A 41 -0.54 2.90 6.09
C GLU A 41 0.80 3.48 5.64
N PHE A 42 0.84 4.80 5.48
CA PHE A 42 2.12 5.50 5.36
C PHE A 42 2.73 5.66 6.75
N VAL A 43 4.04 5.40 6.89
CA VAL A 43 4.76 5.47 8.17
C VAL A 43 6.04 6.29 8.06
N THR A 44 6.52 6.75 9.22
CA THR A 44 7.76 7.51 9.35
C THR A 44 8.97 6.59 9.55
N ARG A 45 10.15 7.02 9.08
CA ARG A 45 11.41 6.29 9.27
C ARG A 45 12.49 7.24 9.83
N GLY A 46 12.40 7.52 11.13
CA GLY A 46 13.40 8.33 11.86
C GLY A 46 13.06 9.82 12.03
N TYR A 47 12.16 10.37 11.22
CA TYR A 47 11.65 11.75 11.36
C TYR A 47 10.14 11.73 11.61
N ALA A 48 9.68 12.25 12.74
CA ALA A 48 8.32 12.06 13.26
C ALA A 48 7.20 12.61 12.36
N ASP A 49 7.52 13.53 11.46
CA ASP A 49 6.62 14.21 10.55
C ASP A 49 6.89 13.91 9.06
N HIS A 50 7.90 13.08 8.73
CA HIS A 50 8.19 12.65 7.36
C HIS A 50 7.77 11.19 7.15
N TYR A 51 6.62 10.99 6.51
CA TYR A 51 6.11 9.67 6.18
C TYR A 51 6.75 9.22 4.87
N SER A 52 7.82 8.44 4.99
CA SER A 52 8.72 8.08 3.89
C SER A 52 8.60 6.62 3.45
N ALA A 53 7.69 5.86 4.05
CA ALA A 53 7.50 4.44 3.74
C ALA A 53 6.03 4.04 3.70
N LEU A 54 5.72 3.02 2.92
CA LEU A 54 4.44 2.31 2.92
C LEU A 54 4.59 1.05 3.76
N LYS A 55 3.76 0.90 4.78
CA LYS A 55 3.71 -0.30 5.61
C LYS A 55 2.47 -1.10 5.28
N ILE A 56 2.65 -2.40 5.07
CA ILE A 56 1.58 -3.37 4.91
C ILE A 56 1.73 -4.41 6.01
N SER A 57 0.64 -4.73 6.70
CA SER A 57 0.60 -5.73 7.77
C SER A 57 -0.55 -6.68 7.55
N LEU A 58 -0.29 -7.97 7.64
CA LEU A 58 -1.26 -9.03 7.41
C LEU A 58 -1.58 -9.71 8.74
N PHE A 59 -2.87 -9.97 8.97
CA PHE A 59 -3.36 -10.55 10.22
C PHE A 59 -4.31 -11.71 9.96
N ASN A 60 -4.12 -12.81 10.68
CA ASN A 60 -5.12 -13.86 10.82
C ASN A 60 -5.92 -13.59 12.10
N ARG A 61 -7.26 -13.73 12.04
CA ARG A 61 -8.13 -13.50 13.20
C ARG A 61 -7.80 -14.42 14.39
N LYS A 62 -7.34 -15.64 14.13
CA LYS A 62 -7.05 -16.65 15.17
C LYS A 62 -5.64 -16.52 15.72
N GLU A 63 -4.67 -16.16 14.88
CA GLU A 63 -3.24 -16.26 15.21
C GLU A 63 -2.55 -14.91 15.39
N GLY A 64 -3.22 -13.80 15.05
CA GLY A 64 -2.66 -12.47 15.17
C GLY A 64 -1.93 -12.02 13.90
N GLN A 65 -0.80 -11.33 14.06
CA GLN A 65 -0.04 -10.84 12.91
C GLN A 65 0.69 -12.00 12.22
N ILE A 66 0.45 -12.15 10.92
CA ILE A 66 1.12 -13.11 10.05
C ILE A 66 2.47 -12.55 9.62
N ASP A 67 2.45 -11.33 9.07
CA ASP A 67 3.65 -10.68 8.54
C ASP A 67 3.53 -9.13 8.53
N CYS A 68 4.66 -8.47 8.32
CA CYS A 68 4.76 -7.03 8.13
C CYS A 68 5.86 -6.68 7.13
N GLN A 69 5.49 -6.00 6.05
CA GLN A 69 6.44 -5.39 5.13
C GLN A 69 6.42 -3.87 5.23
N ILE A 70 7.61 -3.26 5.22
CA ILE A 70 7.79 -1.82 5.12
C ILE A 70 8.61 -1.53 3.86
N ILE A 71 8.05 -0.76 2.95
CA ILE A 71 8.63 -0.41 1.65
C ILE A 71 9.03 1.05 1.68
N ASP A 72 10.31 1.36 1.50
CA ASP A 72 10.79 2.74 1.45
C ASP A 72 10.40 3.38 0.12
N LEU A 73 9.74 4.54 0.18
CA LEU A 73 9.26 5.23 -1.02
C LEU A 73 10.42 5.67 -1.93
N ALA A 74 11.60 5.89 -1.37
CA ALA A 74 12.79 6.24 -2.14
C ALA A 74 13.31 5.06 -2.97
N GLU A 75 13.17 3.83 -2.48
CA GLU A 75 13.53 2.62 -3.23
C GLU A 75 12.52 2.39 -4.36
N LEU A 76 11.24 2.60 -4.06
CA LEU A 76 10.16 2.36 -5.00
C LEU A 76 10.05 3.41 -6.12
N LEU A 77 10.09 4.69 -5.74
CA LEU A 77 9.80 5.81 -6.65
C LEU A 77 11.07 6.51 -7.14
N GLY A 78 12.23 6.14 -6.59
CA GLY A 78 13.48 6.86 -6.78
C GLY A 78 13.48 8.24 -6.12
N MET A 79 14.64 8.88 -6.15
CA MET A 79 14.79 10.24 -5.68
C MET A 79 14.04 11.23 -6.60
N LYS A 80 13.37 12.23 -6.01
CA LYS A 80 12.53 13.17 -6.74
C LYS A 80 13.21 14.53 -6.88
N LYS A 81 13.16 15.10 -8.09
CA LYS A 81 13.69 16.43 -8.38
C LYS A 81 12.65 17.49 -8.02
N MET A 82 13.03 18.41 -7.13
CA MET A 82 12.21 19.54 -6.74
C MET A 82 12.29 20.66 -7.79
N ARG A 83 11.30 21.56 -7.77
CA ARG A 83 11.32 22.80 -8.57
C ARG A 83 12.54 23.69 -8.29
N SER A 84 13.08 23.63 -7.07
CA SER A 84 14.30 24.35 -6.67
C SER A 84 15.59 23.78 -7.29
N GLY A 85 15.52 22.63 -7.96
CA GLY A 85 16.68 21.93 -8.51
C GLY A 85 17.31 20.90 -7.57
N ASN A 86 16.97 20.94 -6.27
CA ASN A 86 17.41 19.95 -5.30
C ASN A 86 16.72 18.60 -5.52
N THR A 87 17.40 17.54 -5.14
CA THR A 87 16.85 16.18 -5.15
C THR A 87 16.48 15.78 -3.72
N VAL A 88 15.30 15.18 -3.54
CA VAL A 88 14.78 14.79 -2.23
C VAL A 88 14.23 13.37 -2.28
N ALA A 89 14.36 12.63 -1.16
CA ALA A 89 13.70 11.36 -1.01
C ALA A 89 12.17 11.59 -0.90
N PRO A 90 11.34 10.85 -1.66
CA PRO A 90 9.90 11.03 -1.64
C PRO A 90 9.32 10.74 -0.25
N HIS A 91 8.54 11.68 0.27
CA HIS A 91 7.80 11.50 1.52
C HIS A 91 6.62 12.47 1.58
N ILE A 92 5.65 12.14 2.42
CA ILE A 92 4.59 13.04 2.85
C ILE A 92 5.11 13.79 4.07
N TRP A 93 5.08 15.12 4.04
CA TRP A 93 5.46 15.96 5.18
C TRP A 93 4.21 16.49 5.88
N ARG A 94 4.18 16.37 7.20
CA ARG A 94 3.18 17.01 8.06
C ARG A 94 3.76 18.25 8.77
N ALA A 95 3.59 19.41 8.16
CA ALA A 95 3.89 20.70 8.79
C ALA A 95 2.68 21.18 9.62
N GLY A 96 2.56 20.70 10.85
CA GLY A 96 1.44 21.02 11.74
C GLY A 96 0.12 20.41 11.25
N SER A 97 -0.79 21.25 10.75
CA SER A 97 -2.06 20.84 10.14
C SER A 97 -1.96 20.62 8.63
N ASP A 98 -0.93 21.17 7.98
CA ASP A 98 -0.69 20.96 6.55
C ASP A 98 -0.03 19.60 6.33
N VAL A 99 -0.56 18.84 5.37
CA VAL A 99 -0.08 17.50 5.03
C VAL A 99 -0.08 17.39 3.52
N SER A 100 1.10 17.23 2.93
CA SER A 100 1.26 17.12 1.48
C SER A 100 2.53 16.36 1.11
N TRP A 101 2.65 15.98 -0.15
CA TRP A 101 3.91 15.48 -0.70
C TRP A 101 4.95 16.60 -0.75
N TYR A 102 6.14 16.33 -0.21
CA TYR A 102 7.16 17.37 -0.11
C TYR A 102 7.98 17.50 -1.38
N GLY A 103 7.91 18.67 -2.02
CA GLY A 103 8.79 19.04 -3.13
C GLY A 103 8.46 18.43 -4.48
N PHE A 104 7.50 17.49 -4.54
CA PHE A 104 6.98 16.89 -5.76
C PHE A 104 5.51 16.46 -5.56
N ALA A 105 4.83 16.10 -6.65
CA ALA A 105 3.52 15.45 -6.60
C ALA A 105 3.65 14.09 -7.31
N PRO A 106 3.27 12.96 -6.68
CA PRO A 106 3.29 11.68 -7.38
C PRO A 106 2.37 11.69 -8.58
N THR A 107 2.87 11.12 -9.66
CA THR A 107 2.15 10.91 -10.92
C THR A 107 1.31 9.64 -10.85
N GLU A 108 0.45 9.44 -11.85
CA GLU A 108 -0.30 8.19 -12.01
C GLU A 108 0.64 6.97 -12.00
N SER A 109 1.74 7.03 -12.76
CA SER A 109 2.76 5.97 -12.80
C SER A 109 3.45 5.72 -11.44
N ASP A 110 3.56 6.74 -10.58
CA ASP A 110 4.06 6.52 -9.22
C ASP A 110 3.06 5.72 -8.37
N TYR A 111 1.75 5.95 -8.55
CA TYR A 111 0.73 5.13 -7.87
C TYR A 111 0.62 3.74 -8.45
N ASP A 112 0.80 3.58 -9.76
CA ASP A 112 0.82 2.27 -10.40
C ASP A 112 1.96 1.42 -9.80
N LYS A 113 3.17 1.96 -9.67
CA LYS A 113 4.29 1.28 -8.98
C LYS A 113 3.98 0.92 -7.52
N MET A 114 3.35 1.83 -6.77
CA MET A 114 2.94 1.54 -5.39
C MET A 114 1.92 0.42 -5.31
N ALA A 115 0.99 0.35 -6.28
CA ALA A 115 0.01 -0.72 -6.37
C ALA A 115 0.66 -2.04 -6.81
N GLU A 116 1.47 -2.04 -7.87
CA GLU A 116 2.20 -3.22 -8.36
C GLU A 116 3.06 -3.85 -7.25
N THR A 117 3.87 -3.05 -6.54
CA THR A 117 4.68 -3.59 -5.43
C THR A 117 3.83 -4.05 -4.25
N THR A 118 2.67 -3.42 -4.02
CA THR A 118 1.70 -3.92 -3.04
C THR A 118 1.20 -5.30 -3.46
N ASP A 119 0.78 -5.45 -4.71
CA ASP A 119 0.23 -6.67 -5.26
C ASP A 119 1.27 -7.80 -5.28
N ASP A 120 2.51 -7.50 -5.65
CA ASP A 120 3.65 -8.44 -5.57
C ASP A 120 3.79 -8.99 -4.14
N TYR A 121 3.73 -8.13 -3.12
CA TYR A 121 3.79 -8.56 -1.73
C TYR A 121 2.56 -9.38 -1.32
N LEU A 122 1.36 -8.95 -1.69
CA LEU A 122 0.11 -9.65 -1.35
C LEU A 122 -0.02 -11.02 -2.04
N SER A 123 0.56 -11.17 -3.24
CA SER A 123 0.58 -12.43 -3.98
C SER A 123 1.33 -13.55 -3.23
N CYS A 124 2.30 -13.20 -2.38
CA CYS A 124 3.02 -14.16 -1.55
C CYS A 124 2.15 -14.80 -0.45
N PHE A 125 0.95 -14.28 -0.21
CA PHE A 125 0.00 -14.73 0.81
C PHE A 125 -1.36 -15.11 0.23
N THR A 126 -1.47 -15.15 -1.09
CA THR A 126 -2.68 -15.54 -1.81
C THR A 126 -2.30 -16.71 -2.69
N ASP A 127 -2.69 -17.92 -2.32
CA ASP A 127 -2.37 -19.12 -3.09
C ASP A 127 -2.87 -18.98 -4.54
N GLN A 128 -2.02 -19.31 -5.51
CA GLN A 128 -2.39 -19.40 -6.94
C GLN A 128 -3.29 -20.61 -7.26
N ASP A 129 -3.85 -21.28 -6.24
CA ASP A 129 -4.62 -22.52 -6.39
C ASP A 129 -6.09 -22.31 -6.81
N ILE A 130 -6.48 -21.07 -7.12
CA ILE A 130 -7.80 -20.80 -7.75
C ILE A 130 -7.85 -21.34 -9.20
N LEU A 131 -6.71 -21.57 -9.85
CA LEU A 131 -6.68 -22.13 -11.22
C LEU A 131 -6.69 -23.66 -11.26
N GLU A 132 -6.30 -24.38 -10.19
CA GLU A 132 -6.34 -25.85 -10.21
C GLU A 132 -7.72 -26.41 -9.83
N ASP A 133 -8.49 -25.75 -8.96
CA ASP A 133 -9.80 -26.29 -8.53
C ASP A 133 -10.88 -26.17 -9.64
N GLU A 134 -10.81 -25.13 -10.50
CA GLU A 134 -11.65 -25.03 -11.72
C GLU A 134 -11.21 -25.96 -12.86
N LEU A 135 -9.91 -26.31 -12.94
CA LEU A 135 -9.39 -27.22 -13.98
C LEU A 135 -9.48 -28.71 -13.59
N LEU A 136 -9.55 -29.03 -12.30
CA LEU A 136 -9.67 -30.41 -11.80
C LEU A 136 -11.12 -30.86 -11.59
N ASN A 137 -12.08 -29.94 -11.51
CA ASN A 137 -13.51 -30.26 -11.41
C ASN A 137 -14.34 -29.57 -12.52
N PRO A 138 -14.26 -30.03 -13.78
CA PRO A 138 -15.29 -29.72 -14.75
C PRO A 138 -16.56 -30.40 -14.26
N THR A 139 -17.46 -29.65 -13.62
CA THR A 139 -18.79 -30.13 -13.25
C THR A 139 -19.46 -30.69 -14.48
N PHE A 140 -19.61 -32.02 -14.51
CA PHE A 140 -20.55 -32.69 -15.40
C PHE A 140 -21.97 -32.24 -15.02
N SER A 141 -22.59 -31.46 -15.89
CA SER A 141 -24.04 -31.30 -15.99
C SER A 141 -24.41 -30.99 -17.43
#